data_AF-A0A2E0L224-F1
#
_entry.id   AF-A0A2E0L224-F1
#
_cell.length_a   1.000
_cell.length_b   1.000
_cell.length_c   1.000
_cell.angle_alpha   90.00
_cell.angle_beta   90.00
_cell.angle_gamma   90.00
#
_symmetry.space_group_name_H-M   'P 1'
#
loop_
_entity.id
_entity.type
_entity.pdbx_description
1 polymer ?
#
loop_
_entity_poly.entity_id
_entity_poly.type
_entity_poly.pdbx_seq_one_letter_code
_entity_poly.pdbx_strand_id
1 'polypeptide(L)'
;MNQPEKPNLDLINRVQQARMQHDAEAVPSQVTGVYWIEAKRSPQLDAPGPTAHAGYWQLGTTLDVVDELWAQVKAATESGRLGYKSKVATATRDSQSDSRVIQVLTYDSRDAADVERVGSALQVIVPSESWTYYTI
;
A
#
# COMPACT_ATOMS: atom_id res chain seq x y z
N MET A 1 18.19 24.45 28.23
CA MET A 1 18.09 23.43 27.16
C MET A 1 16.64 22.97 27.13
N ASN A 2 15.86 23.33 26.11
CA ASN A 2 14.49 22.81 25.96
C ASN A 2 14.59 21.36 25.48
N GLN A 3 14.10 20.41 26.28
CA GLN A 3 13.92 19.05 25.79
C GLN A 3 12.83 19.08 24.70
N PRO A 4 13.04 18.39 23.56
CA PRO A 4 12.00 18.27 22.55
C PRO A 4 10.78 17.58 23.16
N GLU A 5 9.62 18.20 23.00
CA GLU A 5 8.35 17.70 23.49
C GLU A 5 8.11 16.30 22.90
N LYS A 6 7.84 15.31 23.75
CA LYS A 6 7.67 13.92 23.29
C LYS A 6 6.40 13.84 22.42
N PRO A 7 6.43 13.12 21.28
CA PRO A 7 5.27 12.99 20.42
C PRO A 7 4.07 12.41 21.17
N ASN A 8 2.89 13.03 21.02
CA ASN A 8 1.64 12.52 21.57
C ASN A 8 1.18 11.31 20.77
N LEU A 9 1.53 10.10 21.24
CA LEU A 9 1.23 8.84 20.57
C LEU A 9 -0.27 8.59 20.41
N ASP A 10 -1.09 9.01 21.38
CA ASP A 10 -2.55 8.86 21.31
C ASP A 10 -3.15 9.70 20.19
N LEU A 11 -2.70 10.96 20.06
CA LEU A 11 -3.13 11.83 18.97
C LEU A 11 -2.68 11.28 17.62
N ILE A 12 -1.43 10.81 17.52
CA ILE A 12 -0.90 10.18 16.30
C ILE A 12 -1.77 8.98 15.91
N ASN A 13 -2.07 8.10 16.86
CA ASN A 13 -2.88 6.92 16.62
C ASN A 13 -4.30 7.28 16.16
N ARG A 14 -4.96 8.26 16.80
CA ARG A 14 -6.30 8.72 16.40
C ARG A 14 -6.33 9.28 14.98
N VAL A 15 -5.34 10.11 14.63
CA VAL A 15 -5.24 10.69 13.28
C VAL A 15 -4.98 9.59 12.24
N GLN A 16 -4.14 8.61 12.56
CA GLN A 16 -3.89 7.46 11.69
C GLN A 16 -5.16 6.63 11.47
N GLN A 17 -5.92 6.35 12.53
CA GLN A 17 -7.19 5.62 12.43
C GLN A 17 -8.22 6.39 11.59
N ALA A 18 -8.36 7.71 11.81
CA ALA A 18 -9.27 8.54 11.02
C ALA A 18 -8.89 8.57 9.53
N ARG A 19 -7.58 8.64 9.23
CA ARG A 19 -7.08 8.54 7.84
C ARG A 19 -7.42 7.17 7.24
N MET A 20 -7.15 6.10 7.97
CA MET A 20 -7.40 4.74 7.47
C MET A 20 -8.89 4.47 7.23
N GLN A 21 -9.78 4.98 8.08
CA GLN A 21 -11.23 4.87 7.85
C GLN A 21 -11.64 5.58 6.55
N HIS A 22 -11.07 6.76 6.29
CA HIS A 22 -11.33 7.48 5.05
C HIS A 22 -10.78 6.72 3.83
N ASP A 23 -9.59 6.13 3.94
CA ASP A 23 -8.97 5.32 2.88
C ASP A 23 -9.74 4.01 2.61
N ALA A 24 -10.43 3.47 3.62
CA ALA A 24 -11.23 2.26 3.51
C ALA A 24 -12.45 2.43 2.57
N GLU A 25 -12.90 3.65 2.34
CA GLU A 25 -14.03 3.94 1.44
C GLU A 25 -13.60 4.69 0.18
N ALA A 26 -12.30 5.00 0.06
CA ALA A 26 -11.76 5.82 -1.01
C ALA A 26 -11.73 5.07 -2.36
N VAL A 27 -12.18 5.77 -3.40
CA VAL A 27 -12.09 5.36 -4.80
C VAL A 27 -10.94 6.14 -5.46
N PRO A 28 -9.80 5.50 -5.80
CA PRO A 28 -8.59 6.19 -6.23
C PRO A 28 -8.77 7.18 -7.39
N SER A 29 -9.65 6.86 -8.36
CA SER A 29 -9.94 7.74 -9.48
C SER A 29 -10.59 9.07 -9.09
N GLN A 30 -11.28 9.11 -7.93
CA GLN A 30 -12.07 10.26 -7.47
C GLN A 30 -11.35 11.11 -6.41
N VAL A 31 -10.21 10.64 -5.90
CA VAL A 31 -9.44 11.33 -4.86
C VAL A 31 -8.44 12.30 -5.47
N THR A 32 -8.57 13.59 -5.14
CA THR A 32 -7.75 14.70 -5.70
C THR A 32 -6.97 15.51 -4.65
N GLY A 33 -7.11 15.16 -3.37
CA GLY A 33 -6.54 15.92 -2.23
C GLY A 33 -5.60 15.12 -1.32
N VAL A 34 -5.37 13.85 -1.63
CA VAL A 34 -4.43 12.96 -0.95
C VAL A 34 -3.48 12.42 -2.03
N TYR A 35 -2.25 12.07 -1.68
CA TYR A 35 -1.28 11.50 -2.63
C TYR A 35 -1.32 9.97 -2.69
N TRP A 36 -1.69 9.33 -1.58
CA TRP A 36 -1.74 7.88 -1.43
C TRP A 36 -2.97 7.48 -0.64
N ILE A 37 -3.67 6.46 -1.13
CA ILE A 37 -4.64 5.69 -0.35
C ILE A 37 -3.93 4.42 0.11
N GLU A 38 -4.09 4.04 1.38
CA GLU A 38 -3.45 2.85 1.93
C GLU A 38 -4.44 1.75 2.32
N ALA A 39 -3.99 0.51 2.20
CA ALA A 39 -4.63 -0.66 2.81
C ALA A 39 -3.59 -1.41 3.63
N LYS A 40 -3.96 -1.86 4.83
CA LYS A 40 -3.07 -2.64 5.70
C LYS A 40 -3.64 -4.03 5.87
N ARG A 41 -2.75 -5.00 6.01
CA ARG A 41 -3.12 -6.34 6.45
C ARG A 41 -3.89 -6.27 7.76
N SER A 42 -4.93 -7.10 7.90
CA SER A 42 -5.71 -7.19 9.12
C SER A 42 -4.80 -7.43 10.34
N PRO A 43 -4.95 -6.66 11.44
CA PRO A 43 -4.13 -6.83 12.64
C PRO A 43 -4.45 -8.12 13.41
N GLN A 44 -5.53 -8.83 13.05
CA GLN A 44 -5.88 -10.13 13.63
C GLN A 44 -5.01 -11.28 13.06
N LEU A 45 -4.28 -11.04 11.98
CA LEU A 45 -3.38 -12.03 11.38
C LEU A 45 -2.01 -11.97 12.05
N ASP A 46 -1.56 -13.11 12.57
CA ASP A 46 -0.22 -13.25 13.12
C ASP A 46 0.81 -13.29 11.98
N ALA A 47 1.53 -12.18 11.81
CA ALA A 47 2.51 -12.04 10.75
C ALA A 47 3.56 -10.98 11.11
N PRO A 48 4.79 -11.11 10.59
CA PRO A 48 5.88 -10.20 10.94
C PRO A 48 5.59 -8.76 10.50
N GLY A 49 6.02 -7.82 11.34
CA GLY A 49 6.09 -6.41 11.00
C GLY A 49 7.27 -6.09 10.07
N PRO A 50 7.27 -4.92 9.41
CA PRO A 50 8.34 -4.52 8.51
C PRO A 50 9.69 -4.41 9.23
N THR A 51 10.75 -4.85 8.58
CA THR A 51 12.14 -4.67 9.01
C THR A 51 12.79 -3.47 8.31
N ALA A 52 14.04 -3.18 8.63
CA ALA A 52 14.84 -2.17 7.93
C ALA A 52 15.11 -2.50 6.45
N HIS A 53 14.83 -3.74 6.03
CA HIS A 53 15.08 -4.23 4.67
C HIS A 53 13.78 -4.47 3.91
N ALA A 54 12.69 -3.79 4.28
CA ALA A 54 11.43 -3.86 3.55
C ALA A 54 11.64 -3.59 2.04
N GLY A 55 10.80 -4.20 1.21
CA GLY A 55 10.79 -3.97 -0.23
C GLY A 55 9.37 -3.79 -0.72
N TYR A 56 9.20 -3.62 -2.03
CA TYR A 56 7.86 -3.50 -2.60
C TYR A 56 7.81 -3.94 -4.07
N TRP A 57 6.68 -4.51 -4.43
CA TRP A 57 6.25 -4.67 -5.82
C TRP A 57 5.55 -3.40 -6.28
N GLN A 58 5.78 -3.00 -7.54
CA GLN A 58 5.14 -1.83 -8.14
C GLN A 58 4.49 -2.20 -9.48
N LEU A 59 3.28 -1.68 -9.67
CA LEU A 59 2.53 -1.74 -10.93
C LEU A 59 2.24 -0.32 -11.41
N GLY A 60 2.61 -0.01 -12.64
CA GLY A 60 2.07 1.13 -13.36
C GLY A 60 0.70 0.79 -13.94
N THR A 61 -0.27 1.68 -13.78
CA THR A 61 -1.63 1.52 -14.28
C THR A 61 -2.20 2.86 -14.74
N THR A 62 -3.47 2.88 -15.14
CA THR A 62 -4.18 4.05 -15.66
C THR A 62 -5.47 4.33 -14.89
N LEU A 63 -5.96 5.56 -15.00
CA LEU A 63 -7.12 6.08 -14.29
C LEU A 63 -8.41 5.30 -14.53
N ASP A 64 -8.59 4.74 -15.73
CA ASP A 64 -9.77 3.98 -16.15
C ASP A 64 -9.89 2.60 -15.46
N VAL A 65 -8.78 1.98 -15.08
CA VAL A 65 -8.76 0.63 -14.49
C VAL A 65 -8.25 0.58 -13.04
N VAL A 66 -7.72 1.69 -12.53
CA VAL A 66 -7.10 1.75 -11.19
C VAL A 66 -8.04 1.35 -10.07
N ASP A 67 -9.32 1.68 -10.15
CA ASP A 67 -10.29 1.41 -9.07
C ASP A 67 -10.54 -0.09 -8.91
N GLU A 68 -10.70 -0.80 -10.04
CA GLU A 68 -10.89 -2.25 -10.04
C GLU A 68 -9.64 -2.98 -9.54
N LEU A 69 -8.46 -2.59 -10.04
CA LEU A 69 -7.19 -3.16 -9.60
C LEU A 69 -6.94 -2.90 -8.12
N TRP A 70 -7.21 -1.68 -7.65
CA TRP A 70 -7.06 -1.33 -6.26
C TRP A 70 -7.98 -2.13 -5.36
N ALA A 71 -9.24 -2.33 -5.75
CA ALA A 71 -10.18 -3.14 -4.97
C ALA A 71 -9.66 -4.58 -4.75
N GLN A 72 -9.11 -5.20 -5.80
CA GLN A 72 -8.52 -6.53 -5.72
C GLN A 72 -7.26 -6.57 -4.84
N VAL A 73 -6.32 -5.62 -5.05
CA VAL A 73 -5.09 -5.51 -4.26
C VAL A 73 -5.40 -5.25 -2.78
N LYS A 74 -6.35 -4.36 -2.50
CA LYS A 74 -6.79 -4.03 -1.15
C LYS A 74 -7.34 -5.26 -0.44
N ALA A 75 -8.31 -5.96 -1.04
CA ALA A 75 -8.89 -7.16 -0.44
C ALA A 75 -7.84 -8.26 -0.22
N ALA A 76 -6.91 -8.44 -1.16
CA ALA A 76 -5.82 -9.41 -1.01
C ALA A 76 -4.81 -8.99 0.08
N THR A 77 -4.58 -7.69 0.28
CA THR A 77 -3.74 -7.16 1.36
C THR A 77 -4.39 -7.37 2.73
N GLU A 78 -5.65 -6.97 2.88
CA GLU A 78 -6.40 -7.06 4.14
C GLU A 78 -6.53 -8.52 4.61
N SER A 79 -6.72 -9.45 3.67
CA SER A 79 -6.75 -10.90 3.95
C SER A 79 -5.38 -11.56 4.15
N GLY A 80 -4.29 -10.80 4.07
CA GLY A 80 -2.91 -11.29 4.29
C GLY A 80 -2.35 -12.13 3.14
N ARG A 81 -3.02 -12.17 1.99
CA ARG A 81 -2.51 -12.83 0.78
C ARG A 81 -1.35 -12.06 0.16
N LEU A 82 -1.34 -10.74 0.29
CA LEU A 82 -0.21 -9.90 -0.13
C LEU A 82 0.72 -9.57 1.05
N GLY A 83 1.54 -8.54 0.89
CA GLY A 83 2.42 -8.04 1.94
C GLY A 83 1.68 -7.33 3.08
N TYR A 84 2.44 -6.65 3.95
CA TYR A 84 1.86 -6.05 5.16
C TYR A 84 1.06 -4.77 4.90
N LYS A 85 1.33 -4.10 3.77
CA LYS A 85 0.68 -2.86 3.36
C LYS A 85 0.68 -2.73 1.84
N SER A 86 -0.37 -2.14 1.30
CA SER A 86 -0.43 -1.69 -0.09
C SER A 86 -0.83 -0.23 -0.14
N LYS A 87 -0.43 0.47 -1.21
CA LYS A 87 -0.80 1.86 -1.44
C LYS A 87 -1.02 2.12 -2.93
N VAL A 88 -1.94 3.02 -3.24
CA VAL A 88 -2.21 3.47 -4.60
C VAL A 88 -2.05 4.97 -4.69
N ALA A 89 -1.29 5.43 -5.68
CA ALA A 89 -1.06 6.83 -5.95
C ALA A 89 -2.33 7.41 -6.58
N THR A 90 -2.79 8.51 -6.00
CA THR A 90 -3.91 9.31 -6.51
C THR A 90 -3.37 10.50 -7.28
N ALA A 91 -4.19 11.10 -8.13
CA ALA A 91 -3.74 12.24 -8.94
C ALA A 91 -3.25 13.39 -8.05
N THR A 92 -2.13 13.99 -8.42
CA THR A 92 -1.72 15.27 -7.84
C THR A 92 -2.60 16.37 -8.45
N ARG A 93 -2.86 17.44 -7.68
CA ARG A 93 -3.68 18.58 -8.12
C ARG A 93 -3.22 19.20 -9.44
N ASP A 94 -1.95 19.05 -9.80
CA ASP A 94 -1.32 19.71 -10.94
C ASP A 94 -1.06 18.78 -12.14
N SER A 95 -1.50 17.52 -12.11
CA SER A 95 -1.29 16.59 -13.23
C SER A 95 -2.59 16.13 -13.86
N GLN A 96 -2.75 16.41 -15.16
CA GLN A 96 -3.75 15.77 -16.04
C GLN A 96 -3.33 14.35 -16.45
N SER A 97 -2.39 13.73 -15.71
CA SER A 97 -1.90 12.41 -16.08
C SER A 97 -2.90 11.35 -15.66
N ASP A 98 -3.27 10.50 -16.61
CA ASP A 98 -4.04 9.29 -16.31
C ASP A 98 -3.18 8.20 -15.67
N SER A 99 -1.85 8.37 -15.60
CA SER A 99 -0.97 7.38 -14.98
C SER A 99 -1.22 7.27 -13.47
N ARG A 100 -1.26 6.03 -12.99
CA ARG A 100 -1.43 5.65 -11.60
C ARG A 100 -0.38 4.61 -11.24
N VAL A 101 -0.08 4.50 -9.96
CA VAL A 101 0.90 3.54 -9.44
C VAL A 101 0.32 2.82 -8.25
N ILE A 102 0.43 1.49 -8.23
CA ILE A 102 0.12 0.67 -7.06
C ILE A 102 1.43 0.09 -6.52
N GLN A 103 1.62 0.13 -5.21
CA GLN A 103 2.75 -0.50 -4.52
C GLN A 103 2.25 -1.47 -3.45
N VAL A 104 2.88 -2.65 -3.39
CA VAL A 104 2.60 -3.71 -2.42
C VAL A 104 3.87 -4.01 -1.66
N LEU A 105 3.89 -3.68 -0.37
CA LEU A 105 5.10 -3.69 0.45
C LEU A 105 5.29 -5.05 1.14
N THR A 106 6.46 -5.66 0.97
CA THR A 106 6.90 -6.83 1.70
C THR A 106 7.67 -6.40 2.94
N TYR A 107 7.63 -7.24 3.99
CA TYR A 107 8.16 -6.84 5.30
C TYR A 107 9.70 -6.89 5.36
N ASP A 108 10.32 -7.83 4.65
CA ASP A 108 11.78 -7.98 4.49
C ASP A 108 12.06 -8.53 3.09
N SER A 109 12.91 -7.84 2.33
CA SER A 109 13.33 -8.24 0.97
C SER A 109 14.28 -9.43 0.95
N ARG A 110 14.85 -9.80 2.10
CA ARG A 110 15.73 -10.97 2.24
C ARG A 110 14.96 -12.24 2.58
N ASP A 111 13.69 -12.13 2.95
CA ASP A 111 12.79 -13.27 2.96
C ASP A 111 12.31 -13.56 1.53
N ALA A 112 13.16 -14.28 0.79
CA ALA A 112 12.86 -14.66 -0.59
C ALA A 112 11.55 -15.46 -0.72
N ALA A 113 11.18 -16.24 0.31
CA ALA A 113 9.96 -17.04 0.29
C ALA A 113 8.71 -16.14 0.40
N ASP A 114 8.72 -15.12 1.27
CA ASP A 114 7.62 -14.16 1.31
C ASP A 114 7.54 -13.31 0.03
N VAL A 115 8.69 -12.86 -0.49
CA VAL A 115 8.73 -12.08 -1.74
C VAL A 115 8.14 -12.87 -2.92
N GLU A 116 8.51 -14.15 -3.06
CA GLU A 116 8.00 -15.04 -4.10
C GLU A 116 6.50 -15.36 -3.90
N ARG A 117 6.07 -15.61 -2.66
CA ARG A 117 4.67 -15.83 -2.30
C ARG A 117 3.80 -14.63 -2.66
N VAL A 118 4.25 -13.42 -2.33
CA VAL A 118 3.54 -12.18 -2.69
C VAL A 118 3.55 -11.99 -4.21
N GLY A 119 4.68 -12.20 -4.89
CA GLY A 119 4.75 -12.14 -6.35
C GLY A 119 3.78 -13.09 -7.06
N SER A 120 3.68 -14.33 -6.57
CA SER A 120 2.75 -15.34 -7.09
C SER A 120 1.28 -14.93 -6.88
N ALA A 121 0.96 -14.36 -5.72
CA ALA A 121 -0.38 -13.83 -5.45
C ALA A 121 -0.72 -12.63 -6.35
N LEU A 122 0.26 -11.79 -6.67
CA LEU A 122 0.07 -10.66 -7.59
C LEU A 122 -0.20 -11.12 -9.02
N GLN A 123 0.44 -12.21 -9.48
CA GLN A 123 0.21 -12.80 -10.80
C GLN A 123 -1.25 -13.21 -11.05
N VAL A 124 -1.99 -13.57 -9.98
CA VAL A 124 -3.42 -13.90 -10.07
C VAL A 124 -4.27 -12.66 -10.31
N ILE A 125 -3.81 -11.47 -9.89
CA ILE A 125 -4.51 -10.19 -10.07
C ILE A 125 -4.13 -9.58 -11.43
N VAL A 126 -2.83 -9.46 -11.69
CA VAL A 126 -2.25 -8.94 -12.95
C VAL A 126 -0.99 -9.75 -13.26
N PRO A 127 -0.78 -10.21 -14.51
CA PRO A 127 0.41 -10.98 -14.89
C PRO A 127 1.75 -10.33 -14.45
N SER A 128 2.72 -11.15 -14.05
CA SER A 128 3.98 -10.70 -13.41
C SER A 128 4.84 -9.78 -14.26
N GLU A 129 4.76 -9.84 -15.59
CA GLU A 129 5.54 -8.97 -16.48
C GLU A 129 5.19 -7.48 -16.29
N SER A 130 4.07 -7.19 -15.64
CA SER A 130 3.64 -5.83 -15.28
C SER A 130 4.12 -5.36 -13.90
N TRP A 131 4.65 -6.27 -13.06
CA TRP A 131 5.11 -5.97 -11.72
C TRP A 131 6.64 -5.93 -11.63
N THR A 132 7.17 -4.87 -11.04
CA THR A 132 8.61 -4.75 -10.77
C THR A 132 8.86 -4.73 -9.27
N TYR A 133 9.83 -5.53 -8.80
CA TYR A 133 10.23 -5.54 -7.39
C TYR A 133 11.40 -4.59 -7.12
N TYR A 134 11.31 -3.87 -6.00
CA TYR A 134 12.32 -2.92 -5.53
C TYR A 134 12.68 -3.20 -4.07
N THR A 135 13.96 -3.08 -3.75
CA THR A 135 14.48 -3.10 -2.38
C THR A 135 14.72 -1.67 -1.89
N ILE A 136 14.58 -1.42 -0.59
CA ILE A 136 14.86 -0.12 0.05
C ILE A 136 16.27 -0.11 0.63
#